data_AF-V6L3C0-F1
#
_entry.id   AF-V6L3C0-F1
#
_cell.length_a   1.000
_cell.length_b   1.000
_cell.length_c   1.000
_cell.angle_alpha   90.00
_cell.angle_beta   90.00
_cell.angle_gamma   90.00
#
_symmetry.space_group_name_H-M   'P 1'
#
loop_
_entity.id
_entity.type
_entity.pdbx_description
1 polymer ?
#
loop_
_entity_poly.entity_id
_entity_poly.type
_entity_poly.pdbx_seq_one_letter_code
_entity_poly.pdbx_strand_id
1 'polypeptide(L)' 'MFNQASADRRDRYQSAVMLLSQDANDYNNRAVEFRLEELIPNTNQWRVYGRAMYTLKRSFASDFDF' A
#
# COMPACT_ATOMS: atom_id res chain seq x y z
N MET A 1 4.09 -10.38 8.05
CA MET A 1 4.22 -11.10 6.76
C MET A 1 2.82 -11.29 6.20
N PHE A 2 2.56 -10.99 4.93
CA PHE A 2 1.18 -10.97 4.37
C PHE A 2 0.51 -12.36 4.26
N ASN A 3 1.24 -13.46 4.47
CA ASN A 3 0.74 -14.84 4.39
C ASN A 3 0.50 -15.49 5.77
N GLN A 4 0.24 -14.70 6.82
CA GLN A 4 0.05 -15.22 8.17
C GLN A 4 -1.22 -16.09 8.28
N ALA A 5 -1.02 -17.39 8.52
CA ALA A 5 -2.09 -18.37 8.70
C ALA A 5 -2.53 -18.45 10.17
N SER A 6 -3.19 -17.39 10.68
CA SER A 6 -3.90 -17.46 11.97
C SER A 6 -5.39 -17.70 11.75
N ALA A 7 -5.99 -18.49 12.64
CA ALA A 7 -7.44 -18.68 12.72
C ALA A 7 -8.13 -17.44 13.32
N ASP A 8 -7.43 -16.66 14.17
CA ASP A 8 -7.92 -15.36 14.63
C ASP A 8 -7.65 -14.30 13.54
N ARG A 9 -8.72 -13.59 13.15
CA ARG A 9 -8.63 -12.55 12.12
C ARG A 9 -7.76 -11.38 12.56
N ARG A 10 -7.70 -11.09 13.87
CA ARG A 10 -6.98 -9.94 14.42
C ARG A 10 -5.48 -10.08 14.26
N ASP A 11 -4.97 -11.30 14.39
CA ASP A 11 -3.56 -11.61 14.18
C ASP A 11 -3.09 -11.37 12.75
N ARG A 12 -4.03 -11.28 11.80
CA ARG A 12 -3.74 -11.03 10.38
C ARG A 12 -3.71 -9.54 10.03
N TYR A 13 -3.93 -8.64 11.00
CA TYR A 13 -3.66 -7.22 10.76
C TYR A 13 -2.16 -7.01 10.57
N GLN A 14 -1.81 -6.34 9.47
CA GLN A 14 -0.43 -6.02 9.14
C GLN A 14 -0.32 -4.51 8.91
N SER A 15 0.58 -3.87 9.65
CA SER A 15 0.96 -2.48 9.37
C SER A 15 1.92 -2.48 8.18
N ALA A 16 1.54 -1.79 7.11
CA ALA A 16 2.39 -1.55 5.96
C ALA A 16 2.87 -0.09 5.96
N VAL A 17 4.18 0.09 5.83
CA VAL A 17 4.79 1.41 5.62
C VAL A 17 5.31 1.44 4.19
N MET A 18 4.84 2.40 3.42
CA MET A 18 5.25 2.59 2.02
C MET A 18 6.16 3.81 1.95
N LEU A 19 7.31 3.64 1.28
CA LEU A 19 8.18 4.76 0.94
C LEU A 19 7.78 5.29 -0.43
N LEU A 20 7.56 6.60 -0.52
CA LEU A 20 7.23 7.26 -1.76
C LEU A 20 8.52 7.67 -2.47
N SER A 21 8.63 7.35 -3.76
CA SER A 21 9.73 7.82 -4.60
C SER A 21 9.64 9.34 -4.82
N GLN A 22 10.70 9.92 -5.41
CA GLN A 22 10.71 11.33 -5.79
C GLN A 22 9.60 11.66 -6.80
N ASP A 23 9.30 10.76 -7.74
CA ASP A 23 8.25 10.92 -8.76
C ASP A 23 6.85 11.10 -8.15
N ALA A 24 6.65 10.66 -6.91
CA ALA A 24 5.39 10.87 -6.19
C ALA A 24 5.09 12.36 -5.91
N ASN A 25 6.07 13.26 -6.08
CA ASN A 25 5.89 14.71 -5.99
C ASN A 25 4.79 15.22 -6.92
N ASP A 26 4.77 14.74 -8.16
CA ASP A 26 3.84 15.22 -9.19
C ASP A 26 2.39 14.83 -8.86
N TYR A 27 2.22 13.90 -7.92
CA TYR A 27 0.95 13.35 -7.48
C TYR A 27 0.55 13.80 -6.06
N ASN A 28 1.27 14.76 -5.46
CA ASN A 28 0.92 15.28 -4.14
C ASN A 28 -0.50 15.86 -4.13
N ASN A 29 -1.22 15.66 -3.02
CA ASN A 29 -2.63 16.02 -2.81
C ASN A 29 -3.63 15.35 -3.76
N ARG A 30 -3.23 14.32 -4.53
CA ARG A 30 -4.16 13.55 -5.36
C ARG A 30 -4.74 12.37 -4.59
N ALA A 31 -5.96 11.98 -4.97
CA ALA A 31 -6.55 10.73 -4.51
C ALA A 31 -5.81 9.55 -5.16
N VAL A 32 -5.40 8.59 -4.35
CA VAL A 32 -4.76 7.35 -4.77
C VAL A 32 -5.51 6.17 -4.18
N GLU A 33 -5.52 5.06 -4.90
CA GLU A 33 -6.13 3.82 -4.43
C GLU A 33 -5.04 2.86 -3.95
N PHE A 34 -5.14 2.45 -2.70
CA PHE A 34 -4.30 1.39 -2.13
C PHE A 34 -5.04 0.07 -2.27
N ARG A 35 -4.48 -0.86 -3.05
CA ARG A 35 -5.07 -2.18 -3.32
C ARG A 35 -4.23 -3.28 -2.69
N LEU A 36 -4.90 -4.18 -1.99
CA LEU A 36 -4.36 -5.49 -1.65
C LEU A 36 -4.87 -6.49 -2.67
N GLU A 37 -3.94 -7.09 -3.42
CA GLU A 37 -4.25 -8.07 -4.45
C GLU A 37 -3.75 -9.45 -4.03
N GLU A 38 -4.44 -10.49 -4.48
CA GLU A 38 -4.03 -11.88 -4.30
C GLU A 38 -4.04 -12.62 -5.64
N LEU A 39 -3.07 -13.51 -5.83
CA LEU A 39 -2.99 -14.34 -7.01
C LEU A 39 -4.11 -15.38 -7.00
N ILE A 40 -4.84 -15.51 -8.10
CA ILE A 40 -5.84 -16.56 -8.25
C ILE A 40 -5.10 -17.90 -8.42
N PRO A 41 -5.40 -18.92 -7.57
CA PRO A 41 -4.71 -20.20 -7.63
C PRO A 41 -4.72 -20.82 -9.03
N ASN A 42 -3.57 -21.33 -9.46
CA ASN A 42 -3.35 -21.96 -10.78
C ASN A 42 -3.50 -21.02 -11.98
N THR A 43 -3.41 -19.70 -11.77
CA THR A 43 -3.42 -18.72 -12.86
C THR A 43 -2.35 -17.66 -12.64
N ASN A 44 -2.09 -16.84 -13.66
CA ASN A 44 -1.28 -15.62 -13.55
C ASN A 44 -2.16 -14.37 -13.34
N GLN A 45 -3.43 -14.56 -12.98
CA GLN A 45 -4.38 -13.47 -12.77
C GLN A 45 -4.41 -13.06 -11.30
N TRP A 46 -4.45 -11.75 -11.06
CA TRP A 46 -4.58 -11.18 -9.73
C TRP A 46 -6.01 -10.66 -9.52
N ARG A 47 -6.54 -10.83 -8.31
CA ARG A 47 -7.82 -10.23 -7.91
C ARG A 47 -7.61 -9.25 -6.76
N VAL A 48 -8.37 -8.16 -6.75
CA VAL A 48 -8.38 -7.21 -5.64
C VAL A 48 -9.11 -7.85 -4.46
N TYR A 49 -8.38 -8.12 -3.39
CA TYR A 49 -8.91 -8.60 -2.12
C TYR A 49 -9.54 -7.46 -1.31
N GLY A 50 -8.91 -6.29 -1.31
CA GLY A 50 -9.38 -5.12 -0.60
C GLY A 50 -8.79 -3.83 -1.18
N ARG A 51 -9.49 -2.72 -0.95
CA ARG A 51 -9.04 -1.40 -1.40
C ARG A 51 -9.44 -0.29 -0.44
N ALA A 52 -8.65 0.77 -0.42
CA ALA A 52 -8.97 2.01 0.27
C ALA A 52 -8.47 3.22 -0.53
N MET A 53 -9.22 4.30 -0.48
CA MET A 53 -8.83 5.58 -1.08
C MET A 53 -8.06 6.40 -0.04
N TYR A 54 -6.92 6.93 -0.44
CA TYR A 54 -6.11 7.85 0.36
C TYR A 54 -5.86 9.13 -0.40
N THR A 55 -5.62 10.22 0.33
CA THR A 55 -5.01 11.41 -0.25
C THR A 55 -3.50 11.29 -0.08
N LEU A 56 -2.77 11.31 -1.18
CA LEU A 56 -1.31 11.32 -1.12
C LEU A 56 -0.84 12.63 -0.50
N LYS A 57 -0.14 12.55 0.63
CA LYS A 57 0.44 13.71 1.31
C LYS A 57 1.95 13.50 1.37
N ARG A 58 2.67 14.27 0.56
CA ARG A 58 4.12 14.38 0.69
C ARG A 58 4.40 15.69 1.43
N SER A 59 5.03 15.57 2.60
CA SER A 59 5.65 16.71 3.26
C SER A 59 6.63 17.33 2.28
N PHE A 60 6.61 18.66 2.13
CA PHE A 60 7.73 19.33 1.48
C PHE A 60 8.96 19.05 2.36
N ALA A 61 9.80 18.12 1.94
CA ALA A 61 11.11 17.95 2.54
C ALA A 61 11.87 19.23 2.16
N SER A 62 12.06 20.16 3.11
CA SER A 62 13.16 21.09 2.97
C SER A 62 14.43 20.25 2.95
N ASP A 63 15.07 20.19 1.79
CA ASP A 63 16.52 20.19 1.48
C ASP A 63 17.56 19.81 2.58
N PHE A 64 17.22 18.98 3.56
CA PHE A 64 18.15 18.44 4.53
C PHE A 64 18.32 16.95 4.25
N ASP A 65 19.25 16.68 3.34
CA ASP A 65 19.85 15.36 3.13
C ASP A 65 20.64 14.93 4.39
N PHE A 66 20.51 13.66 4.79
CA PHE A 66 21.45 12.94 5.68
C PHE A 66 21.78 11.58 5.08
#